data_AF-A0A964QPI8-F1
#
_entry.id   AF-A0A964QPI8-F1
#
_cell.length_a   1.000
_cell.length_b   1.000
_cell.length_c   1.000
_cell.angle_alpha   90.00
_cell.angle_beta   90.00
_cell.angle_gamma   90.00
#
_symmetry.space_group_name_H-M   'P 1'
#
loop_
_entity.id
_entity.type
_entity.pdbx_description
1 polymer ?
#
loop_
_entity_poly.entity_id
_entity_poly.type
_entity_poly.pdbx_seq_one_letter_code
_entity_poly.pdbx_strand_id
1 'polypeptide(L)'
;TLWGAEGKSYGGLTLRYGPRSKTIITVPAGRTSDDLVVTKLAWADLSGDFIENANKPSGAAVFVHPEHPDYPPTWMTRHYGMLAVGWPGVTPQTFPVGKSFSCRYQLWIHRGAPEAAEIQKAYEAYCASAKLP
;
A
#
# COMPACT_ATOMS: atom_id res chain seq x y z
N THR A 1 20.05 9.70 11.91
CA THR A 1 18.65 9.27 12.16
C THR A 1 17.76 9.88 11.11
N LEU A 2 16.96 9.07 10.42
CA LEU A 2 15.96 9.56 9.48
C LEU A 2 14.59 9.57 10.17
N TRP A 3 13.77 10.56 9.81
CA TRP A 3 12.48 10.83 10.41
C TRP A 3 11.43 10.86 9.30
N GLY A 4 10.31 10.19 9.51
CA GLY A 4 9.09 10.47 8.76
C GLY A 4 8.46 11.79 9.23
N ALA A 5 7.38 12.22 8.58
CA ALA A 5 6.63 13.37 9.07
C ALA A 5 5.94 13.05 10.40
N GLU A 6 5.95 14.01 11.32
CA GLU A 6 5.37 13.84 12.66
C GLU A 6 3.85 13.51 12.57
N GLY A 7 3.43 12.48 13.30
CA GLY A 7 2.04 12.04 13.36
C GLY A 7 1.47 11.49 12.04
N LYS A 8 2.26 11.35 10.98
CA LYS A 8 1.80 10.88 9.68
C LYS A 8 2.74 9.80 9.12
N SER A 9 2.18 8.64 8.83
CA SER A 9 2.92 7.52 8.24
C SER A 9 3.11 7.72 6.72
N TYR A 10 3.98 8.66 6.32
CA TYR A 10 4.42 8.79 4.92
C TYR A 10 5.93 9.06 4.82
N GLY A 11 6.58 8.44 3.83
CA GLY A 11 8.03 8.57 3.60
C GLY A 11 8.62 7.53 2.64
N GLY A 12 7.95 6.37 2.49
CA GLY A 12 8.35 5.30 1.57
C GLY A 12 7.64 5.39 0.22
N LEU A 13 7.39 4.23 -0.38
CA LEU A 13 6.65 4.14 -1.65
C LEU A 13 5.28 4.80 -1.51
N THR A 14 4.98 5.76 -2.39
CA THR A 14 3.70 6.46 -2.43
C THR A 14 3.11 6.36 -3.82
N LEU A 15 1.91 5.78 -3.92
CA LEU A 15 1.14 5.73 -5.16
C LEU A 15 0.00 6.75 -5.11
N ARG A 16 -0.06 7.62 -6.12
CA ARG A 16 -1.13 8.61 -6.28
C ARG A 16 -1.95 8.27 -7.52
N TYR A 17 -3.26 8.24 -7.34
CA TYR A 17 -4.21 7.94 -8.41
C TYR A 17 -4.74 9.24 -9.00
N GLY A 18 -4.94 9.23 -10.32
CA GLY A 18 -5.56 10.35 -11.02
C GLY A 18 -7.01 10.60 -10.60
N PRO A 19 -7.64 11.64 -11.20
CA PRO A 19 -9.07 11.90 -11.03
C PRO A 19 -9.91 10.65 -11.29
N ARG A 20 -10.88 10.41 -10.39
CA ARG A 20 -11.79 9.27 -10.43
C ARG A 20 -13.00 9.53 -9.55
N SER A 21 -14.08 8.78 -9.79
CA SER A 21 -15.22 8.73 -8.88
C SER A 21 -15.29 7.36 -8.17
N LYS A 22 -16.15 7.24 -7.16
CA LYS A 22 -16.38 6.01 -6.38
C LYS A 22 -15.08 5.34 -5.91
N THR A 23 -14.22 6.10 -5.25
CA THR A 23 -13.00 5.54 -4.64
C THR A 23 -13.37 4.47 -3.62
N ILE A 24 -12.77 3.29 -3.77
CA ILE A 24 -12.85 2.18 -2.83
C ILE A 24 -11.41 1.89 -2.40
N ILE A 25 -11.16 1.89 -1.10
CA ILE A 25 -9.91 1.39 -0.54
C ILE A 25 -10.20 0.06 0.14
N THR A 26 -9.43 -0.96 -0.21
CA THR A 26 -9.51 -2.29 0.38
C THR A 26 -8.18 -2.62 1.04
N VAL A 27 -8.24 -3.12 2.27
CA VAL A 27 -7.10 -3.56 3.07
C VAL A 27 -7.36 -5.02 3.54
N PRO A 28 -6.42 -5.70 4.23
CA PRO A 28 -6.63 -7.09 4.66
C PRO A 28 -7.90 -7.32 5.49
N ALA A 29 -8.31 -6.32 6.27
CA ALA A 29 -9.54 -6.38 7.07
C ALA A 29 -10.83 -6.12 6.27
N GLY A 30 -10.74 -5.77 4.99
CA GLY A 30 -11.87 -5.43 4.13
C GLY A 30 -11.81 -3.99 3.59
N ARG A 31 -12.95 -3.53 3.06
CA ARG A 31 -13.13 -2.16 2.56
C ARG A 31 -13.17 -1.18 3.73
N THR A 32 -12.51 -0.03 3.57
CA THR A 32 -12.51 1.02 4.60
C THR A 32 -13.51 2.13 4.25
N SER A 33 -14.20 2.68 5.26
CA SER A 33 -14.98 3.92 5.14
C SER A 33 -14.11 5.16 5.34
N ASP A 34 -13.10 5.06 6.20
CA ASP A 34 -12.29 6.18 6.68
C ASP A 34 -10.84 6.07 6.21
N ASP A 35 -10.18 7.22 6.16
CA ASP A 35 -8.74 7.31 5.89
C ASP A 35 -7.94 6.66 7.01
N LEU A 36 -6.94 5.84 6.66
CA LEU A 36 -6.01 5.25 7.61
C LEU A 36 -4.78 6.16 7.74
N VAL A 37 -4.30 6.43 8.95
CA VAL A 37 -3.21 7.41 9.17
C VAL A 37 -1.91 6.74 9.65
N VAL A 38 -2.02 5.72 10.50
CA VAL A 38 -0.89 4.97 11.06
C VAL A 38 -1.36 3.52 11.26
N THR A 39 -1.51 2.78 10.16
CA THR A 39 -2.05 1.40 10.23
C THR A 39 -1.06 0.41 9.64
N LYS A 40 -0.81 -0.68 10.37
CA LYS A 40 0.10 -1.75 9.94
C LYS A 40 -0.60 -2.62 8.89
N LEU A 41 -0.13 -2.59 7.64
CA LEU A 41 -0.74 -3.31 6.52
C LEU A 41 0.32 -4.02 5.66
N ALA A 42 0.05 -5.25 5.24
CA ALA A 42 0.90 -5.98 4.30
C ALA A 42 0.68 -5.53 2.84
N TRP A 43 -0.53 -5.03 2.57
CA TRP A 43 -0.92 -4.48 1.28
C TRP A 43 -2.08 -3.49 1.46
N ALA A 44 -2.27 -2.62 0.48
CA ALA A 44 -3.46 -1.79 0.34
C ALA A 44 -3.82 -1.67 -1.15
N ASP A 45 -5.11 -1.71 -1.44
CA ASP A 45 -5.67 -1.48 -2.78
C ASP A 45 -6.42 -0.17 -2.83
N LEU A 46 -6.39 0.46 -4.01
CA LEU A 46 -7.34 1.50 -4.35
C LEU A 46 -7.93 1.21 -5.74
N SER A 47 -9.25 1.17 -5.75
CA SER A 47 -10.09 1.03 -6.93
C SER A 47 -10.94 2.28 -7.13
N GLY A 48 -11.32 2.57 -8.37
CA GLY A 48 -12.25 3.66 -8.68
C GLY A 48 -12.66 3.70 -10.14
N ASP A 49 -13.66 4.52 -10.44
CA ASP A 49 -14.10 4.81 -11.80
C ASP A 49 -13.21 5.91 -12.39
N PHE A 50 -12.16 5.51 -13.12
CA PHE A 50 -11.21 6.41 -13.79
C PHE A 50 -11.73 6.99 -15.13
N ILE A 51 -12.81 6.41 -15.66
CA ILE A 51 -13.51 6.89 -16.84
C ILE A 51 -14.90 7.32 -16.40
N GLU A 52 -15.24 8.58 -16.67
CA GLU A 52 -16.53 9.15 -16.30
C GLU A 52 -17.69 8.33 -16.88
N ASN A 53 -18.69 8.03 -16.05
CA ASN A 53 -19.91 7.28 -16.40
C ASN A 53 -19.69 5.85 -16.96
N ALA A 54 -18.47 5.32 -16.94
CA ALA A 54 -18.21 3.98 -17.47
C ALA A 54 -18.72 2.85 -16.56
N ASN A 55 -18.91 3.12 -15.26
CA ASN A 55 -19.29 2.13 -14.23
C ASN A 55 -18.43 0.85 -14.31
N LYS A 56 -17.13 1.02 -14.53
CA LYS A 56 -16.15 -0.04 -14.75
C LYS A 56 -14.92 0.32 -13.94
N PRO A 57 -14.93 0.05 -12.62
CA PRO A 57 -13.80 0.39 -11.81
C PRO A 57 -12.57 -0.39 -12.28
N SER A 58 -11.42 0.22 -12.05
CA SER A 58 -10.11 -0.44 -12.12
C SER A 58 -9.30 0.07 -10.95
N GLY A 59 -8.16 -0.56 -10.70
CA GLY A 59 -7.34 -0.18 -9.57
C GLY A 59 -5.96 -0.77 -9.64
N ALA A 60 -5.23 -0.54 -8.56
CA ALA A 60 -4.00 -1.24 -8.33
C ALA A 60 -3.80 -1.44 -6.83
N ALA A 61 -3.25 -2.59 -6.46
CA ALA A 61 -2.81 -2.87 -5.11
C ALA A 61 -1.30 -2.75 -5.01
N VAL A 62 -0.82 -2.20 -3.90
CA VAL A 62 0.60 -2.19 -3.54
C VAL A 62 0.84 -3.28 -2.51
N PHE A 63 1.70 -4.24 -2.86
CA PHE A 63 2.10 -5.36 -2.01
C PHE A 63 3.48 -5.11 -1.41
N VAL A 64 3.62 -5.36 -0.11
CA VAL A 64 4.91 -5.24 0.59
C VAL A 64 5.50 -6.62 0.81
N HIS A 65 6.76 -6.79 0.42
CA HIS A 65 7.46 -8.05 0.63
C HIS A 65 7.65 -8.33 2.14
N PRO A 66 7.51 -9.60 2.62
CA PRO A 66 7.74 -9.96 4.02
C PRO A 66 9.13 -9.64 4.58
N GLU A 67 10.15 -9.55 3.72
CA GLU A 67 11.52 -9.11 4.09
C GLU A 67 11.69 -7.59 4.17
N HIS A 68 10.61 -6.80 4.02
CA HIS A 68 10.69 -5.36 4.24
C HIS A 68 11.17 -5.09 5.69
N PRO A 69 12.10 -4.14 5.93
CA PRO A 69 12.72 -3.94 7.24
C PRO A 69 11.76 -3.63 8.39
N ASP A 70 10.57 -3.11 8.09
CA ASP A 70 9.47 -2.84 9.04
C ASP A 70 8.23 -3.70 8.78
N TYR A 71 8.36 -4.92 8.24
CA TYR A 71 7.19 -5.69 7.79
C TYR A 71 6.23 -6.14 8.94
N PRO A 72 4.89 -6.01 8.76
CA PRO A 72 4.24 -5.14 7.77
C PRO A 72 4.47 -3.67 8.16
N PRO A 73 4.76 -2.75 7.21
CA PRO A 73 5.01 -1.36 7.55
C PRO A 73 3.74 -0.65 7.98
N THR A 74 3.89 0.52 8.60
CA THR A 74 2.76 1.44 8.79
C THR A 74 2.36 2.08 7.46
N TRP A 75 1.10 2.48 7.32
CA TRP A 75 0.57 3.13 6.12
C TRP A 75 -0.26 4.35 6.46
N MET A 76 -0.33 5.24 5.47
CA MET A 76 -1.33 6.28 5.34
C MET A 76 -2.12 6.06 4.05
N THR A 77 -3.43 5.85 4.16
CA THR A 77 -4.36 5.77 3.02
C THR A 77 -5.26 6.99 3.00
N ARG A 78 -5.59 7.49 1.81
CA ARG A 78 -6.49 8.62 1.63
C ARG A 78 -7.44 8.37 0.47
N HIS A 79 -8.74 8.48 0.73
CA HIS A 79 -9.80 8.32 -0.28
C HIS A 79 -9.73 9.37 -1.40
N TYR A 80 -9.01 10.49 -1.20
CA TYR A 80 -8.71 11.41 -2.29
C TYR A 80 -7.76 10.81 -3.35
N GLY A 81 -7.05 9.71 -3.06
CA GLY A 81 -6.26 8.98 -4.06
C GLY A 81 -4.82 8.76 -3.73
N MET A 82 -4.53 8.38 -2.50
CA MET A 82 -3.15 8.14 -2.10
C MET A 82 -3.05 6.92 -1.22
N LEU A 83 -2.11 6.05 -1.57
CA LEU A 83 -1.62 4.96 -0.74
C LEU A 83 -0.14 5.23 -0.46
N ALA A 84 0.21 5.43 0.79
CA ALA A 84 1.57 5.74 1.20
C ALA A 84 2.07 4.72 2.23
N VAL A 85 3.17 4.05 1.90
CA VAL A 85 3.91 3.22 2.85
C VAL A 85 4.73 4.13 3.74
N GLY A 86 4.54 4.01 5.05
CA GLY A 86 5.34 4.68 6.06
C GLY A 86 6.63 3.93 6.35
N TRP A 87 7.69 4.30 5.63
CA TRP A 87 9.06 3.90 5.90
C TRP A 87 9.96 5.15 5.85
N PRO A 88 10.76 5.47 6.88
CA PRO A 88 11.04 4.72 8.11
C PRO A 88 9.89 4.65 9.14
N GLY A 89 8.71 5.19 8.79
CA GLY A 89 7.51 5.17 9.62
C GLY A 89 7.37 6.44 10.47
N VAL A 90 6.47 6.38 11.45
CA VAL A 90 6.23 7.49 12.40
C VAL A 90 7.26 7.52 13.54
N THR A 91 7.92 6.40 13.80
CA THR A 91 8.98 6.29 14.81
C THR A 91 10.32 6.50 14.13
N PRO A 92 11.18 7.41 14.64
CA PRO A 92 12.49 7.67 14.05
C PRO A 92 13.35 6.42 14.05
N GLN A 93 14.13 6.24 12.98
CA GLN A 93 15.07 5.12 12.90
C GLN A 93 16.50 5.60 12.65
N THR A 94 17.44 4.97 13.36
CA THR A 94 18.87 5.17 13.17
C THR A 94 19.37 4.12 12.20
N PHE A 95 19.82 4.59 11.03
CA PHE A 95 20.42 3.77 9.99
C PHE A 95 21.93 3.65 10.25
N PRO A 96 22.46 2.43 10.50
CA PRO A 96 23.89 2.24 10.70
C PRO A 96 24.69 2.58 9.45
N VAL A 97 25.85 3.22 9.62
CA VAL A 97 26.77 3.51 8.51
C VAL A 97 27.19 2.20 7.83
N GLY A 98 27.19 2.19 6.50
CA GLY A 98 27.58 1.01 5.70
C GLY A 98 26.52 -0.09 5.62
N LYS A 99 25.39 0.01 6.34
CA LYS A 99 24.29 -0.96 6.23
C LYS A 99 23.32 -0.55 5.12
N SER A 100 23.13 -1.44 4.15
CA SER A 100 22.09 -1.29 3.12
C SER A 100 20.76 -1.86 3.61
N PHE A 101 19.67 -1.30 3.10
CA PHE A 101 18.30 -1.74 3.36
C PHE A 101 17.58 -1.92 2.02
N SER A 102 16.84 -3.00 1.88
CA SER A 102 16.08 -3.30 0.67
C SER A 102 14.59 -3.27 0.98
N CYS A 103 13.86 -2.41 0.27
CA CYS A 103 12.41 -2.33 0.37
C CYS A 103 11.80 -2.83 -0.94
N ARG A 104 11.27 -4.05 -0.93
CA ARG A 104 10.69 -4.68 -2.13
C ARG A 104 9.17 -4.53 -2.10
N TYR A 105 8.62 -4.09 -3.23
CA TYR A 105 7.19 -3.89 -3.43
C TYR A 105 6.76 -4.47 -4.78
N GLN A 106 5.49 -4.83 -4.91
CA GLN A 106 4.87 -5.14 -6.19
C GLN A 106 3.59 -4.32 -6.38
N LEU A 107 3.41 -3.81 -7.60
CA LEU A 107 2.16 -3.20 -8.03
C LEU A 107 1.34 -4.24 -8.80
N TRP A 108 0.15 -4.56 -8.30
CA TRP A 108 -0.78 -5.45 -8.96
C TRP A 108 -1.93 -4.64 -9.54
N ILE A 109 -1.92 -4.44 -10.86
CA ILE A 109 -2.93 -3.67 -11.59
C ILE A 109 -4.06 -4.60 -12.00
N HIS A 110 -5.31 -4.18 -11.79
CA HIS A 110 -6.46 -5.01 -12.08
C HIS A 110 -7.64 -4.20 -12.65
N ARG A 111 -8.58 -4.92 -13.26
CA ARG A 111 -9.93 -4.43 -13.57
C ARG A 111 -10.86 -4.78 -12.41
N GLY A 112 -12.00 -4.09 -12.33
CA GLY A 112 -12.96 -4.24 -11.24
C GLY A 112 -12.47 -3.61 -9.93
N ALA A 113 -13.21 -3.92 -8.87
CA ALA A 113 -12.87 -3.59 -7.49
C ALA A 113 -12.88 -4.91 -6.68
N PRO A 114 -11.76 -5.66 -6.67
CA PRO A 114 -11.67 -7.00 -6.08
C PRO A 114 -11.88 -6.94 -4.57
N GLU A 115 -12.45 -8.00 -4.02
CA GLU A 115 -12.62 -8.12 -2.57
C GLU A 115 -11.30 -8.47 -1.88
N ALA A 116 -11.22 -8.24 -0.57
CA ALA A 116 -10.02 -8.49 0.21
C ALA A 116 -9.49 -9.93 0.06
N ALA A 117 -10.38 -10.92 -0.05
CA ALA A 117 -10.00 -12.32 -0.24
C ALA A 117 -9.31 -12.58 -1.60
N GLU A 118 -9.68 -11.87 -2.66
CA GLU A 118 -9.05 -11.99 -3.97
C GLU A 118 -7.67 -11.32 -3.98
N ILE A 119 -7.58 -10.12 -3.40
CA ILE A 119 -6.31 -9.39 -3.26
C ILE A 119 -5.35 -10.18 -2.37
N GLN A 120 -5.83 -10.79 -1.29
CA GLN A 120 -5.05 -11.64 -0.39
C GLN A 120 -4.43 -12.83 -1.13
N LYS A 121 -5.19 -13.51 -2.02
CA LYS A 121 -4.64 -14.59 -2.86
C LYS A 121 -3.54 -14.09 -3.80
N ALA A 122 -3.72 -12.93 -4.42
CA ALA A 122 -2.70 -12.31 -5.26
C ALA A 122 -1.43 -11.93 -4.46
N TYR A 123 -1.62 -11.45 -3.23
CA TYR A 123 -0.53 -11.15 -2.30
C TYR A 123 0.25 -12.41 -1.89
N GLU A 124 -0.44 -13.50 -1.59
CA GLU A 124 0.18 -14.80 -1.26
C GLU A 124 0.98 -15.36 -2.43
N ALA A 125 0.46 -15.25 -3.66
CA ALA A 125 1.18 -15.64 -4.86
C ALA A 125 2.47 -14.82 -5.05
N TYR A 126 2.40 -13.50 -4.84
CA TYR A 126 3.59 -12.64 -4.84
C TYR A 126 4.63 -13.07 -3.78
N CYS A 127 4.18 -13.35 -2.55
CA CYS A 127 5.07 -13.79 -1.48
C CYS A 127 5.70 -15.16 -1.77
N ALA A 128 5.02 -16.03 -2.49
CA ALA A 128 5.55 -17.32 -2.91
C ALA A 128 6.59 -17.18 -4.03
N SER A 129 6.35 -16.33 -5.03
CA SER A 129 7.29 -16.13 -6.15
C SER A 129 8.56 -15.38 -5.73
N ALA A 130 8.46 -14.49 -4.75
CA ALA A 130 9.59 -13.70 -4.28
C ALA A 130 10.55 -14.46 -3.34
N LYS A 131 10.24 -15.72 -3.01
CA LYS A 131 11.14 -16.66 -2.31
C LYS A 131 12.09 -17.41 -3.24
N LEU A 132 12.02 -17.19 -4.55
CA LEU A 132 12.95 -17.79 -5.49
C LEU A 132 14.27 -17.00 -5.47
N PRO A 133 15.42 -17.69 -5.27
CA PRO A 133 16.73 -17.06 -5.13
C PRO A 133 17.21 -16.36 -6.41
#